data_AF-A0A2U1NHW7-F1
#
_entry.id   AF-A0A2U1NHW7-F1
#
_cell.length_a   1.000
_cell.length_b   1.000
_cell.length_c   1.000
_cell.angle_alpha   90.00
_cell.angle_beta   90.00
_cell.angle_gamma   90.00
#
_symmetry.space_group_name_H-M   'P 1'
#
loop_
_entity.id
_entity.type
_entity.pdbx_description
1 polymer ?
#
loop_
_entity_poly.entity_id
_entity_poly.type
_entity_poly.pdbx_seq_one_letter_code
_entity_poly.pdbx_strand_id
1 'polypeptide(L)'
;MAIRAYITTLVSSIQAAENIEEKQKGLRFTKSATRVADNNGGVGEGRRLLLLSTIVAAATDSKTQLLQKYLKKSEENKTKNDKERLDSYYKRNYKDYFAFEEGSLRNKKDLTEAEKGILDWLDANK
;
A
#
# COMPACT_ATOMS: atom_id res chain seq x y z
N MET A 1 -15.55 12.20 46.48
CA MET A 1 -16.49 11.94 45.35
C MET A 1 -15.84 11.93 43.96
N ALA A 2 -14.60 12.43 43.76
CA ALA A 2 -13.97 12.46 42.43
C ALA A 2 -13.44 11.10 41.90
N ILE A 3 -13.00 10.20 42.79
CA ILE A 3 -12.38 8.92 42.39
C ILE A 3 -13.40 7.98 41.71
N ARG A 4 -14.65 7.95 42.19
CA ARG A 4 -15.71 7.12 41.61
C ARG A 4 -16.08 7.58 40.19
N ALA A 5 -16.10 8.90 39.95
CA ALA A 5 -16.36 9.46 38.63
C ALA A 5 -15.27 9.08 37.62
N TYR A 6 -14.00 9.10 38.04
CA TYR A 6 -12.87 8.73 37.18
C TYR A 6 -12.87 7.24 36.79
N ILE A 7 -13.21 6.35 37.75
CA ILE A 7 -13.31 4.91 37.48
C ILE A 7 -14.45 4.63 36.48
N THR A 8 -15.61 5.29 36.64
CA THR A 8 -16.74 5.09 35.72
C THR A 8 -16.46 5.60 34.31
N THR A 9 -15.71 6.69 34.14
CA THR A 9 -15.35 7.17 32.80
C THR A 9 -14.33 6.24 32.12
N LEU A 10 -13.38 5.69 32.87
CA LEU A 10 -12.39 4.74 32.36
C LEU A 10 -13.02 3.41 31.92
N VAL A 11 -13.92 2.85 32.73
CA VAL A 11 -14.62 1.60 32.37
C VAL A 11 -15.49 1.80 31.13
N SER A 12 -16.14 2.95 31.00
CA SER A 12 -16.99 3.26 29.84
C SER A 12 -16.20 3.42 28.54
N SER A 13 -14.99 4.01 28.59
CA SER A 13 -14.14 4.15 27.41
C SER A 13 -13.51 2.83 26.97
N ILE A 14 -13.19 1.93 27.92
CA ILE A 14 -12.68 0.58 27.62
C ILE A 14 -13.77 -0.26 26.92
N GLN A 15 -15.01 -0.26 27.45
CA GLN A 15 -16.12 -1.00 26.83
C GLN A 15 -16.46 -0.49 25.42
N ALA A 16 -16.31 0.82 25.18
CA ALA A 16 -16.50 1.42 23.86
C ALA A 16 -15.42 0.98 22.85
N ALA A 17 -14.19 0.72 23.30
CA ALA A 17 -13.10 0.25 22.45
C ALA A 17 -13.24 -1.24 22.06
N GLU A 18 -13.69 -2.11 22.98
CA GLU A 18 -13.93 -3.54 22.68
C GLU A 18 -14.99 -3.74 21.59
N ASN A 19 -16.05 -2.91 21.60
CA ASN A 19 -17.11 -2.96 20.59
C ASN A 19 -16.66 -2.56 19.17
N ILE A 20 -15.49 -1.91 19.03
CA ILE A 20 -14.90 -1.56 17.72
C ILE A 20 -14.10 -2.74 17.15
N GLU A 21 -13.50 -3.57 18.02
CA GLU A 21 -12.68 -4.71 17.63
C GLU A 21 -13.50 -5.89 17.08
N GLU A 22 -14.76 -6.05 17.51
CA GLU A 22 -15.65 -7.09 16.98
C GLU A 22 -16.09 -6.86 15.52
N LYS A 23 -16.03 -5.62 15.00
CA LYS A 23 -16.40 -5.32 13.61
C LYS A 23 -15.30 -5.58 12.58
N GLN A 24 -14.08 -5.96 12.98
CA GLN A 24 -12.97 -6.26 12.06
C GLN A 24 -12.71 -7.76 11.83
N LYS A 25 -13.44 -8.68 12.49
CA LYS A 25 -13.29 -10.14 12.30
C LYS A 25 -13.97 -10.70 11.04
N GLY A 26 -14.06 -9.89 9.98
CA GLY A 26 -14.73 -10.19 8.72
C GLY A 26 -13.81 -10.22 7.50
N LEU A 27 -12.66 -10.92 7.54
CA LEU A 27 -12.00 -11.35 6.31
C LEU A 27 -11.34 -12.72 6.48
N ARG A 28 -12.07 -13.75 6.05
CA ARG A 28 -11.63 -15.15 5.98
C ARG A 28 -10.52 -15.28 4.93
N PHE A 29 -9.30 -15.58 5.35
CA PHE A 29 -8.33 -16.25 4.47
C PHE A 29 -8.37 -17.74 4.76
N THR A 30 -8.96 -18.51 3.84
CA THR A 30 -8.93 -19.97 3.83
C THR A 30 -7.49 -20.44 3.61
N LYS A 31 -6.90 -21.12 4.60
CA LYS A 31 -5.65 -21.88 4.41
C LYS A 31 -5.97 -23.14 3.62
N SER A 32 -5.63 -23.15 2.34
CA SER A 32 -5.50 -24.38 1.56
C SER A 32 -4.06 -24.88 1.72
N ALA A 33 -3.91 -26.06 2.32
CA ALA A 33 -2.65 -26.76 2.38
C ALA A 33 -2.38 -27.46 1.03
N THR A 34 -1.25 -27.17 0.40
CA THR A 34 -0.71 -28.02 -0.67
C THR A 34 0.81 -28.06 -0.58
N ARG A 35 1.26 -29.21 -0.06
CA ARG A 35 2.49 -29.97 -0.32
C ARG A 35 3.73 -29.22 -0.82
N VAL A 36 4.77 -29.31 0.01
CA VAL A 36 6.19 -29.13 -0.33
C VAL A 36 6.55 -30.05 -1.50
N ALA A 37 6.98 -29.44 -2.60
CA ALA A 37 7.81 -30.07 -3.61
C ALA A 37 9.05 -29.19 -3.74
N ASP A 38 10.18 -29.70 -3.25
CA ASP A 38 11.50 -29.18 -3.56
C ASP A 38 11.70 -29.21 -5.06
N ASN A 39 12.17 -28.12 -5.65
CA ASN A 39 13.09 -28.13 -6.78
C ASN A 39 13.68 -26.73 -7.03
N ASN A 40 15.02 -26.72 -7.03
CA ASN A 40 15.98 -25.73 -7.47
C ASN A 40 15.51 -24.48 -8.24
N GLY A 41 16.03 -23.33 -7.78
CA GLY A 41 16.40 -22.19 -8.62
C GLY A 41 15.31 -21.13 -8.80
N GLY A 42 15.61 -19.90 -8.35
CA GLY A 42 14.82 -18.74 -8.76
C GLY A 42 14.78 -17.65 -7.71
N VAL A 43 15.49 -16.56 -8.02
CA VAL A 43 15.43 -15.25 -7.37
C VAL A 43 13.98 -14.89 -7.02
N GLY A 44 13.67 -14.79 -5.73
CA GLY A 44 12.33 -14.48 -5.24
C GLY A 44 12.42 -13.44 -4.14
N GLU A 45 12.11 -12.20 -4.51
CA GLU A 45 12.03 -11.02 -3.65
C GLU A 45 11.02 -11.25 -2.52
N GLY A 46 11.51 -11.84 -1.43
CA GLY A 46 10.80 -12.01 -0.18
C GLY A 46 10.59 -10.68 0.51
N ARG A 47 9.51 -9.99 0.13
CA ARG A 47 8.67 -9.09 0.94
C ARG A 47 9.27 -8.69 2.30
N ARG A 48 10.21 -7.75 2.30
CA ARG A 48 10.64 -7.06 3.52
C ARG A 48 9.61 -6.00 3.88
N LEU A 49 8.53 -6.43 4.54
CA LEU A 49 7.55 -5.52 5.15
C LEU A 49 8.17 -4.95 6.44
N LEU A 50 8.85 -3.81 6.34
CA LEU A 50 9.40 -3.11 7.51
C LEU A 50 8.29 -2.28 8.17
N LEU A 51 7.64 -2.83 9.20
CA LEU A 51 6.76 -2.08 10.09
C LEU A 51 7.61 -1.48 11.22
N LEU A 52 7.90 -0.18 11.14
CA LEU A 52 8.72 0.56 12.11
C LEU A 52 7.82 1.24 13.15
N SER A 53 7.51 0.54 14.25
CA SER A 53 6.85 1.13 15.42
C SER A 53 7.91 1.54 16.47
N THR A 54 8.34 2.79 16.44
CA THR A 54 9.26 3.36 17.46
C THR A 54 8.55 4.38 18.33
N ILE A 55 8.34 4.04 19.61
CA ILE A 55 8.05 5.01 20.68
C ILE A 55 9.38 5.71 21.01
N VAL A 56 9.53 6.99 20.66
CA VAL A 56 10.77 7.74 20.88
C VAL A 56 10.77 8.30 22.30
N ALA A 57 11.49 7.63 23.21
CA ALA A 57 11.98 8.24 24.45
C ALA A 57 13.18 9.15 24.12
N ALA A 58 13.19 10.34 24.69
CA ALA A 58 14.08 11.45 24.35
C ALA A 58 15.58 11.10 24.48
N ALA A 59 16.30 11.14 23.37
CA ALA A 59 17.75 11.29 23.33
C ALA A 59 18.11 12.25 22.18
N THR A 60 18.63 13.42 22.54
CA THR A 60 19.10 14.46 21.61
C THR A 60 20.42 14.01 20.99
N ASP A 61 20.35 13.34 19.83
CA ASP A 61 21.52 12.91 19.07
C ASP A 61 21.36 13.38 17.62
N SER A 62 22.43 13.84 16.98
CA SER A 62 22.39 14.40 15.61
C SER A 62 21.76 13.41 14.61
N LYS A 63 21.97 12.12 14.84
CA LYS A 63 21.38 11.02 14.08
C LYS A 63 19.86 10.94 14.23
N THR A 64 19.32 11.19 15.43
CA THR A 64 17.86 11.15 15.65
C THR A 64 17.17 12.34 14.98
N GLN A 65 17.81 13.51 14.92
CA GLN A 65 17.31 14.67 14.18
C GLN A 65 17.27 14.42 12.66
N LEU A 66 18.30 13.78 12.09
CA LEU A 66 18.32 13.42 10.68
C LEU A 66 17.19 12.45 10.34
N LEU A 67 16.97 11.42 11.18
CA LEU A 67 15.88 10.47 11.00
C LEU A 67 14.51 11.16 11.05
N GLN A 68 14.28 12.07 12.01
CA GLN A 68 13.05 12.85 12.11
C GLN A 68 12.80 13.69 10.85
N LYS A 69 13.85 14.30 10.29
CA LYS A 69 13.75 15.07 9.03
C LYS A 69 13.31 14.20 7.85
N TYR A 70 13.86 12.98 7.72
CA TYR A 70 13.44 12.06 6.66
C TYR A 70 12.03 11.50 6.89
N LEU A 71 11.67 11.19 8.14
CA LEU A 71 10.32 10.75 8.48
C LEU A 71 9.29 11.82 8.08
N LYS A 72 9.52 13.07 8.49
CA LYS A 72 8.68 14.21 8.13
C LYS A 72 8.58 14.39 6.60
N LYS A 73 9.72 14.31 5.89
CA LYS A 73 9.73 14.38 4.42
C LYS A 73 8.91 13.26 3.78
N SER A 74 8.96 12.04 4.30
CA SER A 74 8.18 10.91 3.79
C SER A 74 6.68 11.07 4.07
N GLU A 75 6.31 11.63 5.22
CA GLU A 75 4.91 11.92 5.55
C GLU A 75 4.33 13.02 4.65
N GLU A 76 5.06 14.13 4.48
CA GLU A 76 4.65 15.25 3.63
C GLU A 76 4.51 14.87 2.15
N ASN A 77 5.37 13.97 1.65
CA ASN A 77 5.37 13.56 0.24
C ASN A 77 4.63 12.25 -0.02
N LYS A 78 3.98 11.66 0.99
CA LYS A 78 3.38 10.33 0.89
C LYS A 78 2.44 10.21 -0.30
N THR A 79 1.52 11.16 -0.48
CA THR A 79 0.54 11.15 -1.58
C THR A 79 1.19 11.20 -2.96
N LYS A 80 2.23 12.04 -3.12
CA LYS A 80 3.01 12.14 -4.35
C LYS A 80 3.75 10.82 -4.63
N ASN A 81 4.43 10.29 -3.63
CA ASN A 81 5.21 9.06 -3.78
C ASN A 81 4.31 7.85 -4.03
N ASP A 82 3.15 7.76 -3.38
CA ASP A 82 2.18 6.68 -3.61
C ASP A 82 1.62 6.76 -5.04
N LYS A 83 1.33 7.96 -5.55
CA LYS A 83 0.92 8.17 -6.95
C LYS A 83 2.01 7.73 -7.92
N GLU A 84 3.25 8.17 -7.74
CA GLU A 84 4.39 7.80 -8.59
C GLU A 84 4.65 6.28 -8.57
N ARG A 85 4.51 5.64 -7.41
CA ARG A 85 4.64 4.19 -7.25
C ARG A 85 3.55 3.44 -8.01
N LEU A 86 2.31 3.90 -7.93
CA LEU A 86 1.20 3.31 -8.68
C LEU A 86 1.36 3.51 -10.18
N ASP A 87 1.68 4.71 -10.63
CA ASP A 87 1.90 5.01 -12.04
C ASP A 87 3.02 4.17 -12.64
N SER A 88 4.15 4.06 -11.93
CA SER A 88 5.26 3.17 -12.30
C SER A 88 4.84 1.70 -12.37
N TYR A 89 4.01 1.26 -11.43
CA TYR A 89 3.47 -0.11 -11.42
C TYR A 89 2.62 -0.36 -12.66
N TYR A 90 1.67 0.52 -12.98
CA TYR A 90 0.83 0.35 -14.16
C TYR A 90 1.65 0.42 -15.45
N LYS A 91 2.59 1.37 -15.54
CA LYS A 91 3.50 1.48 -16.68
C LYS A 91 4.26 0.20 -16.94
N ARG A 92 4.92 -0.37 -15.93
CA ARG A 92 5.72 -1.59 -16.11
C ARG A 92 4.88 -2.82 -16.42
N ASN A 93 3.68 -2.94 -15.84
CA ASN A 93 2.89 -4.16 -15.97
C ASN A 93 1.97 -4.17 -17.20
N TYR A 94 1.52 -3.01 -17.68
CA TYR A 94 0.53 -2.93 -18.76
C TYR A 94 1.08 -2.37 -20.07
N LYS A 95 2.29 -1.79 -20.08
CA LYS A 95 2.89 -1.25 -21.31
C LYS A 95 2.97 -2.30 -22.42
N ASP A 96 3.47 -3.50 -22.12
CA ASP A 96 3.66 -4.52 -23.15
C ASP A 96 2.34 -5.08 -23.68
N TYR A 97 1.34 -5.24 -22.79
CA TYR A 97 -0.01 -5.68 -23.20
C TYR A 97 -0.67 -4.67 -24.13
N PHE A 98 -0.65 -3.39 -23.76
CA PHE A 98 -1.21 -2.34 -24.60
C PHE A 98 -0.40 -2.13 -25.88
N ALA A 99 0.93 -2.23 -25.83
CA ALA A 99 1.78 -2.13 -27.01
C ALA A 99 1.52 -3.28 -28.02
N PHE A 100 1.18 -4.47 -27.53
CA PHE A 100 0.73 -5.57 -28.40
C PHE A 100 -0.57 -5.22 -29.14
N GLU A 101 -1.52 -4.60 -28.45
CA GLU A 101 -2.80 -4.19 -29.06
C GLU A 101 -2.67 -2.93 -29.93
N GLU A 102 -1.64 -2.09 -29.73
CA GLU A 102 -1.43 -0.81 -30.41
C GLU A 102 -1.56 -0.93 -31.94
N GLY A 103 -0.92 -1.94 -32.54
CA GLY A 103 -0.95 -2.15 -33.98
C GLY A 103 -2.34 -2.46 -34.53
N SER A 104 -3.15 -3.22 -33.79
CA SER A 104 -4.55 -3.50 -34.16
C SER A 104 -5.41 -2.25 -34.00
N LEU A 105 -5.25 -1.54 -32.88
CA LEU A 105 -6.02 -0.35 -32.53
C LEU A 105 -5.78 0.81 -33.50
N ARG A 106 -4.54 1.06 -33.92
CA ARG A 106 -4.20 2.14 -34.87
C ARG A 106 -4.73 1.90 -36.28
N ASN A 107 -4.96 0.65 -36.66
CA ASN A 107 -5.51 0.27 -37.97
C ASN A 107 -7.05 0.22 -37.99
N LYS A 108 -7.68 0.33 -36.82
CA LYS A 108 -9.13 0.32 -36.67
C LYS A 108 -9.71 1.69 -37.08
N LYS A 109 -10.81 1.69 -37.84
CA LYS A 109 -11.47 2.93 -38.30
C LYS A 109 -12.29 3.60 -37.21
N ASP A 110 -12.99 2.81 -36.39
CA ASP A 110 -13.84 3.30 -35.31
C ASP A 110 -13.32 2.81 -33.96
N LEU A 111 -12.70 3.71 -33.21
CA LEU A 111 -12.20 3.43 -31.86
C LEU A 111 -13.25 3.77 -30.81
N THR A 112 -13.45 2.83 -29.89
CA THR A 112 -14.20 3.07 -28.65
C THR A 112 -13.43 4.00 -27.71
N GLU A 113 -14.12 4.62 -26.76
CA GLU A 113 -13.49 5.54 -25.80
C GLU A 113 -12.36 4.86 -25.00
N ALA A 114 -12.51 3.58 -24.67
CA ALA A 114 -11.47 2.81 -23.99
C ALA A 114 -10.23 2.61 -24.89
N GLU A 115 -10.43 2.27 -26.17
CA GLU A 115 -9.35 2.08 -27.14
C GLU A 115 -8.58 3.38 -27.40
N LYS A 116 -9.27 4.51 -27.48
CA LYS A 116 -8.62 5.84 -27.53
C LYS A 116 -7.79 6.08 -26.27
N GLY A 117 -8.36 5.81 -25.09
CA GLY A 117 -7.64 5.95 -23.82
C GLY A 117 -6.38 5.09 -23.73
N ILE A 118 -6.39 3.88 -24.31
CA ILE A 118 -5.20 3.02 -24.38
C ILE A 118 -4.13 3.65 -25.27
N LEU A 119 -4.49 4.16 -26.46
CA LEU A 119 -3.54 4.83 -27.35
C LEU A 119 -2.96 6.09 -26.72
N ASP A 120 -3.80 6.93 -26.10
CA ASP A 120 -3.36 8.14 -25.42
C ASP A 120 -2.40 7.81 -24.26
N TRP A 121 -2.73 6.77 -23.49
CA TRP A 121 -1.87 6.31 -22.40
C TRP A 121 -0.53 5.78 -22.92
N LEU A 122 -0.53 5.01 -24.01
CA LEU A 122 0.69 4.52 -24.65
C LEU A 122 1.57 5.67 -25.15
N ASP A 123 0.97 6.67 -25.82
CA ASP A 123 1.72 7.81 -26.34
C ASP A 123 2.27 8.69 -25.22
N ALA A 124 1.57 8.81 -24.09
CA ALA A 124 2.08 9.47 -22.89
C ALA A 124 3.19 8.66 -22.16
N ASN A 125 3.28 7.34 -22.38
CA ASN A 125 4.16 6.42 -21.64
C ASN A 125 5.20 5.69 -22.50
N LYS A 126 5.40 6.12 -23.75
CA LYS A 126 6.40 5.56 -24.68
C LYS A 126 7.82 5.64 -24.12
#